data_AF-A0AB35WCU5-F1
#
_entry.id   AF-A0AB35WCU5-F1
#
_cell.length_a   1.000
_cell.length_b   1.000
_cell.length_c   1.000
_cell.angle_alpha   90.00
_cell.angle_beta   90.00
_cell.angle_gamma   90.00
#
_symmetry.space_group_name_H-M   'P 1'
#
loop_
_entity.id
_entity.type
_entity.pdbx_description
1 polymer ?
#
loop_
_entity_poly.entity_id
_entity_poly.type
_entity_poly.pdbx_seq_one_letter_code
_entity_poly.pdbx_strand_id
1 'polypeptide(L)'
;MKDTFPYMPLMAFAMTGFICIMTETIPAGLLPEISKAMNISLASAGQWVTVYALGSLFAAIPLTIVTRSWNRKYVLLMTVAGLVSFLIVKINSEYAFPHPIRDEAE
;
A
#
# COMPACT_ATOMS: atom_id res chain seq x y z
N MET A 1 -21.69 10.95 31.74
CA MET A 1 -20.56 10.25 31.10
C MET A 1 -20.13 11.16 29.95
N LYS A 2 -18.89 11.68 29.95
CA LYS A 2 -18.40 12.50 28.83
C LYS A 2 -18.06 11.52 27.70
N ASP A 3 -18.99 11.37 26.77
CA ASP A 3 -18.73 10.69 25.50
C ASP A 3 -17.82 11.58 24.67
N THR A 4 -16.54 11.63 25.05
CA THR A 4 -15.52 12.32 24.29
C THR A 4 -15.35 11.55 23.00
N PHE A 5 -15.92 12.06 21.91
CA PHE A 5 -15.68 11.51 20.58
C PHE A 5 -14.17 11.32 20.39
N PRO A 6 -13.70 10.12 19.99
CA PRO A 6 -12.28 9.82 19.92
C PRO A 6 -11.65 10.46 18.69
N TYR A 7 -11.51 11.78 18.70
CA TYR A 7 -10.91 12.55 17.60
C TYR A 7 -9.46 12.15 17.34
N MET A 8 -8.65 11.95 18.39
CA MET A 8 -7.25 11.54 18.25
C MET A 8 -7.09 10.18 17.57
N PRO A 9 -7.77 9.11 18.04
CA PRO A 9 -7.73 7.81 17.37
C PRO A 9 -8.26 7.85 15.94
N LEU A 10 -9.32 8.64 15.67
CA LEU A 10 -9.89 8.75 14.34
C LEU A 10 -8.95 9.47 13.36
N MET A 11 -8.29 10.52 13.83
CA MET A 11 -7.33 11.28 13.02
C MET A 11 -6.07 10.47 12.77
N ALA A 12 -5.58 9.71 13.75
CA ALA A 12 -4.50 8.75 13.56
C ALA A 12 -4.88 7.67 12.53
N PHE A 13 -6.08 7.09 12.65
CA PHE A 13 -6.58 6.09 11.71
C PHE A 13 -6.73 6.65 10.28
N ALA A 14 -7.26 7.86 10.15
CA ALA A 14 -7.38 8.55 8.87
C ALA A 14 -6.01 8.85 8.25
N MET A 15 -5.04 9.33 9.03
CA MET A 15 -3.67 9.57 8.56
C MET A 15 -2.98 8.27 8.13
N THR A 16 -3.16 7.18 8.88
CA THR A 16 -2.63 5.86 8.50
C THR A 16 -3.23 5.40 7.16
N GLY A 17 -4.56 5.48 6.99
CA GLY A 17 -5.21 5.13 5.73
C GLY A 17 -4.77 6.01 4.57
N PHE A 18 -4.62 7.32 4.81
CA PHE A 18 -4.13 8.28 3.82
C PHE A 18 -2.71 7.94 3.35
N ILE A 19 -1.77 7.74 4.27
CA ILE A 19 -0.38 7.38 3.96
C ILE A 19 -0.32 6.05 3.19
N CYS A 20 -1.17 5.08 3.57
CA CYS A 20 -1.26 3.79 2.89
C CYS A 20 -1.69 3.96 1.42
N ILE A 21 -2.79 4.67 1.17
CA ILE A 21 -3.31 4.91 -0.19
C ILE A 21 -2.31 5.74 -1.03
N MET A 22 -1.71 6.77 -0.43
CA MET A 22 -0.67 7.56 -1.09
C MET A 22 0.49 6.66 -1.54
N THR A 23 0.98 5.78 -0.68
CA THR A 23 2.11 4.89 -0.99
C THR A 23 1.80 3.89 -2.10
N GLU A 24 0.55 3.45 -2.23
CA GLU A 24 0.11 2.56 -3.32
C GLU A 24 -0.11 3.29 -4.64
N THR A 25 -0.51 4.56 -4.59
CA THR A 25 -0.87 5.34 -5.79
C THR A 25 0.31 6.10 -6.38
N ILE A 26 1.35 6.42 -5.59
CA ILE A 26 2.58 7.05 -6.07
C ILE A 26 3.27 6.23 -7.20
N PRO A 27 3.46 4.90 -7.08
CA PRO A 27 4.07 4.09 -8.14
C PRO A 27 3.24 4.07 -9.43
N ALA A 28 1.92 4.02 -9.30
CA ALA A 28 1.00 4.10 -10.44
C ALA A 28 0.96 5.51 -11.05
N GLY A 29 1.16 6.56 -10.25
CA GLY A 29 1.33 7.94 -10.74
C GLY A 29 2.61 8.12 -11.56
N LEU A 30 3.64 7.33 -11.26
CA LEU A 30 4.92 7.30 -11.97
C LEU A 30 4.92 6.32 -13.16
N LEU A 31 3.81 5.65 -13.44
CA LEU A 31 3.66 4.69 -14.53
C LEU A 31 4.06 5.25 -15.92
N PRO A 32 3.80 6.53 -16.26
CA PRO A 32 4.29 7.12 -17.51
C PRO A 32 5.82 7.21 -17.58
N GLU A 33 6.49 7.51 -16.48
CA GLU A 33 7.95 7.55 -16.38
C GLU A 33 8.55 6.14 -16.46
N ILE A 34 7.92 5.16 -15.81
CA ILE A 34 8.32 3.73 -15.88
C ILE A 34 8.17 3.19 -17.30
N SER A 35 7.06 3.52 -17.97
CA SER A 35 6.79 3.16 -19.37
C SER A 35 7.87 3.73 -20.31
N LYS A 36 8.27 4.99 -20.11
CA LYS A 36 9.38 5.61 -20.85
C LYS A 36 10.72 4.93 -20.56
N ALA A 37 11.04 4.68 -19.28
CA ALA A 37 12.29 4.07 -18.86
C ALA A 37 12.45 2.63 -19.37
N MET A 38 11.35 1.87 -19.43
CA MET A 38 11.35 0.47 -19.89
C MET A 38 11.06 0.32 -21.40
N ASN A 39 10.88 1.41 -22.14
CA ASN A 39 10.58 1.43 -23.58
C ASN A 39 9.30 0.63 -23.96
N ILE A 40 8.29 0.61 -23.08
CA ILE A 40 7.04 -0.13 -23.27
C ILE A 40 5.89 0.86 -23.40
N SER A 41 4.84 0.52 -24.17
CA SER A 41 3.71 1.44 -24.37
C SER A 41 2.93 1.68 -23.07
N LEU A 42 2.41 2.90 -22.88
CA LEU A 42 1.56 3.24 -21.73
C LEU A 42 0.35 2.30 -21.60
N ALA A 43 -0.20 1.82 -22.73
CA ALA A 43 -1.31 0.88 -22.74
C ALA A 43 -0.94 -0.46 -22.07
N SER A 44 0.25 -0.99 -22.37
CA SER A 44 0.74 -2.22 -21.74
C SER A 44 1.03 -2.04 -20.25
N ALA A 45 1.57 -0.88 -19.85
CA ALA A 45 1.77 -0.53 -18.44
C ALA A 45 0.41 -0.44 -17.71
N GLY A 46 -0.62 0.12 -18.35
CA GLY A 46 -1.98 0.21 -17.81
C GLY A 46 -2.67 -1.15 -17.65
N GLN A 47 -2.34 -2.14 -18.49
CA GLN A 47 -2.85 -3.50 -18.32
C GLN A 47 -2.36 -4.14 -17.01
N TRP A 48 -1.11 -3.91 -16.61
CA TRP A 48 -0.60 -4.38 -15.31
C TRP A 48 -1.38 -3.80 -14.13
N VAL A 49 -1.72 -2.51 -14.20
CA VAL A 49 -2.55 -1.85 -13.17
C VAL A 49 -3.95 -2.45 -13.13
N THR A 50 -4.51 -2.78 -14.29
CA THR A 50 -5.86 -3.37 -14.40
C THR A 50 -5.89 -4.80 -13.84
N VAL A 51 -4.88 -5.61 -14.15
CA VAL A 51 -4.75 -6.97 -13.60
C VAL A 51 -4.56 -6.92 -12.08
N TYR A 52 -3.75 -5.98 -11.57
CA TYR A 52 -3.60 -5.76 -10.13
C TYR A 52 -4.93 -5.38 -9.46
N ALA A 53 -5.68 -4.43 -10.05
CA ALA A 53 -6.96 -4.00 -9.53
C ALA A 53 -7.99 -5.15 -9.50
N LEU A 54 -8.05 -5.95 -10.57
CA LEU A 54 -8.90 -7.15 -10.62
C LEU A 54 -8.48 -8.18 -9.56
N GLY A 55 -7.19 -8.48 -9.44
CA GLY A 55 -6.67 -9.40 -8.43
C GLY A 55 -7.01 -8.94 -7.00
N SER A 56 -6.87 -7.65 -6.72
CA SER A 56 -7.25 -7.05 -5.43
C SER A 56 -8.75 -7.20 -5.15
N LEU A 57 -9.61 -6.97 -6.15
CA LEU A 57 -11.05 -7.16 -6.03
C LEU A 57 -11.40 -8.63 -5.71
N PHE A 58 -10.79 -9.57 -6.44
CA PHE A 58 -10.99 -11.00 -6.23
C PHE A 58 -10.45 -11.50 -4.90
N ALA A 59 -9.43 -10.86 -4.33
CA ALA A 59 -8.93 -11.17 -2.99
C ALA A 59 -9.83 -10.56 -1.89
N ALA A 60 -10.31 -9.33 -2.08
CA ALA A 60 -11.07 -8.59 -1.08
C ALA A 60 -12.44 -9.23 -0.78
N ILE A 61 -13.16 -9.70 -1.80
CA ILE A 61 -14.50 -10.31 -1.64
C ILE A 61 -14.48 -11.57 -0.74
N PRO A 62 -13.70 -12.62 -1.03
CA PRO A 62 -13.64 -13.82 -0.17
C PRO A 62 -13.06 -13.49 1.20
N LEU A 63 -12.06 -12.60 1.28
CA LEU A 63 -11.51 -12.17 2.55
C LEU A 63 -12.57 -11.49 3.44
N THR A 64 -13.42 -10.66 2.85
CA THR A 64 -14.55 -10.00 3.54
C THR A 64 -15.58 -11.01 4.00
N ILE A 65 -15.90 -12.02 3.18
CA ILE A 65 -16.84 -13.10 3.56
C ILE A 65 -16.29 -13.89 4.76
N VAL A 66 -15.00 -14.26 4.73
CA VAL A 66 -14.35 -15.03 5.81
C VAL A 66 -14.25 -14.22 7.10
N THR A 67 -13.93 -12.92 7.02
CA THR A 67 -13.77 -12.06 8.20
C THR A 67 -15.07 -11.50 8.75
N ARG A 68 -16.20 -11.63 8.03
CA ARG A 68 -17.51 -11.11 8.45
C ARG A 68 -18.04 -11.75 9.74
N SER A 69 -17.70 -13.02 10.01
CA SER A 69 -18.13 -13.73 11.23
C SER A 69 -17.20 -13.50 12.43
N TRP A 70 -16.09 -12.79 12.24
CA TRP A 70 -15.09 -12.58 13.28
C TRP A 70 -15.45 -11.39 14.17
N ASN A 71 -14.98 -11.42 15.42
CA ASN A 71 -15.12 -10.29 16.31
C ASN A 71 -14.35 -9.09 15.74
N ARG A 72 -15.01 -7.93 15.59
CA ARG A 72 -14.45 -6.73 14.92
C ARG A 72 -13.10 -6.28 15.50
N LYS A 73 -12.86 -6.54 16.78
CA LYS A 73 -11.58 -6.27 17.45
C LYS A 73 -10.42 -7.09 16.86
N TYR A 74 -10.63 -8.36 16.55
CA TYR A 74 -9.60 -9.23 15.97
C TYR A 74 -9.31 -8.86 14.52
N VAL A 75 -10.34 -8.53 13.74
CA VAL A 75 -10.17 -8.08 12.35
C VAL A 75 -9.35 -6.80 12.31
N LEU A 76 -9.68 -5.82 13.16
CA LEU A 76 -8.92 -4.57 13.25
C LEU A 76 -7.45 -4.82 13.62
N LEU A 77 -7.18 -5.67 14.62
CA LEU A 77 -5.83 -6.00 15.04
C LEU A 77 -5.04 -6.72 13.94
N MET A 78 -5.66 -7.66 13.22
CA MET A 78 -5.03 -8.35 12.10
C MET A 78 -4.70 -7.40 10.95
N THR A 79 -5.60 -6.47 10.62
CA THR A 79 -5.35 -5.45 9.59
C THR A 79 -4.21 -4.52 9.99
N VAL A 80 -4.17 -4.05 11.24
CA VAL A 80 -3.08 -3.20 11.73
C VAL A 80 -1.76 -3.96 11.75
N ALA A 81 -1.75 -5.21 12.21
CA ALA A 81 -0.55 -6.05 12.19
C ALA A 81 -0.03 -6.27 10.76
N GLY A 82 -0.92 -6.58 9.82
CA GLY A 82 -0.57 -6.71 8.40
C GLY A 82 0.01 -5.43 7.81
N LEU A 83 -0.58 -4.27 8.15
CA LEU A 83 -0.08 -2.97 7.70
C LEU A 83 1.31 -2.68 8.27
N VAL A 84 1.56 -2.96 9.55
CA VAL A 84 2.88 -2.82 10.17
C VAL A 84 3.91 -3.75 9.50
N SER A 85 3.56 -5.01 9.25
CA SER A 85 4.42 -5.95 8.53
C SER A 85 4.77 -5.45 7.13
N PHE A 86 3.79 -4.93 6.38
CA PHE A 86 4.03 -4.34 5.06
C PHE A 86 5.01 -3.17 5.12
N LEU A 87 4.80 -2.25 6.07
CA LEU A 87 5.72 -1.11 6.27
C LEU A 87 7.13 -1.57 6.61
N ILE A 88 7.28 -2.57 7.48
CA ILE A 88 8.59 -3.14 7.84
C ILE A 88 9.31 -3.70 6.61
N VAL A 89 8.61 -4.47 5.77
CA VAL A 89 9.18 -5.01 4.53
C VAL A 89 9.59 -3.89 3.58
N LYS A 90 8.76 -2.85 3.43
CA LYS A 90 9.05 -1.69 2.58
C LYS A 90 10.31 -0.97 3.03
N ILE A 91 10.43 -0.72 4.34
CA ILE A 91 11.59 -0.10 4.97
C ILE A 91 12.84 -0.99 4.78
N ASN A 92 12.72 -2.29 5.03
CA ASN A 92 13.84 -3.23 4.89
C ASN A 92 14.35 -3.30 3.45
N SER A 93 13.46 -3.33 2.46
CA SER A 93 13.83 -3.34 1.04
C SER A 93 14.59 -2.09 0.60
N GLU A 94 14.29 -0.92 1.18
CA GLU A 94 15.00 0.34 0.92
C GLU A 94 16.44 0.27 1.45
N TYR A 95 16.64 -0.31 2.63
CA TYR A 95 17.96 -0.46 3.24
C TYR A 95 18.77 -1.64 2.69
N ALA A 96 18.11 -2.67 2.15
CA ALA A 96 18.74 -3.87 1.61
C ALA A 96 19.42 -3.63 0.24
N PHE A 97 19.02 -2.58 -0.48
CA PHE A 97 19.67 -2.13 -1.71
C PHE A 97 20.25 -0.71 -1.53
N PRO A 98 21.36 -0.54 -0.82
CA PRO A 98 22.10 0.72 -0.86
C PRO A 98 22.56 0.93 -2.30
N HIS A 99 22.02 1.97 -2.96
CA HIS A 99 22.48 2.37 -4.28
C HIS A 99 23.99 2.61 -4.20
N PRO A 100 24.81 1.99 -5.07
CA PRO A 100 26.20 2.38 -5.19
C PRO A 100 26.20 3.84 -5.61
N ILE A 101 26.79 4.70 -4.77
CA ILE A 101 27.18 6.04 -5.20
C ILE A 101 28.16 5.82 -6.34
N ARG A 102 27.69 5.98 -7.58
CA ARG A 102 28.60 6.11 -8.71
C ARG A 102 29.25 7.47 -8.51
N ASP A 103 30.42 7.45 -7.91
CA ASP A 103 31.34 8.57 -7.94
C ASP A 103 31.49 8.97 -9.41
N GLU A 104 31.00 10.16 -9.74
CA GLU A 104 31.33 10.90 -10.95
C GLU A 104 32.80 11.31 -10.86
N ALA A 105 33.67 10.33 -11.06
CA ALA A 105 35.09 10.51 -11.26
C ALA A 105 35.56 9.48 -12.31
N GLU A 106 35.17 9.71 -13.57
CA GLU A 106 36.00 9.54 -14.78
C GLU A 106 35.28 10.02 -16.04
#